data_AF-A0A8H7ZZD2-F1
#
_entry.id   AF-A0A8H7ZZD2-F1
#
_cell.length_a   1.000
_cell.length_b   1.000
_cell.length_c   1.000
_cell.angle_alpha   90.00
_cell.angle_beta   90.00
_cell.angle_gamma   90.00
#
_symmetry.space_group_name_H-M   'P 1'
#
loop_
_entity.id
_entity.type
_entity.pdbx_description
1 polymer ?
#
loop_
_entity_poly.entity_id
_entity_poly.type
_entity_poly.pdbx_seq_one_letter_code
_entity_poly.pdbx_strand_id
1 'polypeptide(L)'
;RDNLRKKYVQENKIQDASNPRPLSEAITLVGECEDMCPEFERHEREYQKLVDKLELVLLRVATGSGRRPGRSSGVVRKRGSERDFLARGSHERTTVPGTSRIDHSRAVKAYHRSAAGRMEELPCDIRPPAVLKQTMDYLIDNIMATRPLRECHYFIRDRENVDVSERTARFHILSAHFMCEESAFSMQQENELWCKVLVSLLQIYEDDRAKGKVHANEGEFCAYHLLSHPTDATVEAKIDVLPPD
;
A
#
# COMPACT_ATOMS: atom_id res chain seq x y z
N ARG A 1 23.44 10.58 -6.48
CA ARG A 1 22.85 10.34 -5.14
C ARG A 1 23.62 11.10 -4.05
N ASP A 2 24.95 10.95 -3.96
CA ASP A 2 25.75 11.59 -2.90
C ASP A 2 25.71 13.12 -2.92
N ASN A 3 25.69 13.74 -4.09
CA ASN A 3 25.54 15.20 -4.20
C ASN A 3 24.19 15.69 -3.63
N LEU A 4 23.12 14.91 -3.83
CA LEU A 4 21.80 15.24 -3.30
C LEU A 4 21.76 15.07 -1.77
N ARG A 5 22.42 14.03 -1.25
CA ARG A 5 22.63 13.86 0.20
C ARG A 5 23.36 15.07 0.81
N LYS A 6 24.48 15.48 0.22
CA LYS A 6 25.23 16.67 0.69
C LYS A 6 24.36 17.92 0.70
N LYS A 7 23.54 18.12 -0.33
CA LYS A 7 22.57 19.21 -0.40
C LYS A 7 21.54 19.12 0.75
N TYR A 8 20.96 17.96 1.03
CA TYR A 8 20.02 17.80 2.14
C TYR A 8 20.65 18.01 3.52
N VAL A 9 21.90 17.61 3.71
CA VAL A 9 22.64 17.91 4.95
C VAL A 9 22.85 19.42 5.10
N GLN A 10 23.23 20.11 4.02
CA GLN A 10 23.39 21.58 4.01
C GLN A 10 22.07 22.32 4.28
N GLU A 11 20.97 21.80 3.74
CA GLU A 11 19.61 22.32 3.98
C GLU A 11 19.04 21.90 5.34
N ASN A 12 19.80 21.15 6.16
CA ASN A 12 19.38 20.66 7.47
C ASN A 12 18.08 19.83 7.43
N LYS A 13 17.86 19.12 6.32
CA LYS A 13 16.71 18.21 6.10
C LYS A 13 16.98 16.77 6.49
N ILE A 14 18.26 16.40 6.56
CA ILE A 14 18.73 15.12 7.10
C ILE A 14 19.94 15.35 7.98
N GLN A 15 20.20 14.39 8.85
CA GLN A 15 21.37 14.39 9.70
C GLN A 15 22.61 13.94 8.92
N ASP A 16 23.77 14.51 9.27
CA ASP A 16 25.05 13.97 8.81
C ASP A 16 25.38 12.72 9.62
N ALA A 17 25.50 11.58 8.95
CA ALA A 17 25.88 10.31 9.58
C ALA A 17 27.22 10.37 10.32
N SER A 18 28.11 11.31 9.95
CA SER A 18 29.41 11.50 10.60
C SER A 18 29.31 12.32 11.89
N ASN A 19 28.19 13.00 12.13
CA ASN A 19 27.99 13.91 13.24
C ASN A 19 26.67 13.63 13.99
N PRO A 20 26.66 12.64 14.89
CA PRO A 20 25.49 12.31 15.69
C PRO A 20 25.11 13.48 16.63
N ARG A 21 23.82 13.84 16.66
CA ARG A 21 23.25 14.89 17.52
C ARG A 21 22.36 14.26 18.60
N PRO A 22 22.15 14.94 19.75
CA PRO A 22 21.20 14.49 20.75
C PRO A 22 19.76 14.53 20.19
N LEU A 23 18.88 13.69 20.76
CA LEU A 23 17.48 13.58 20.31
C LEU A 23 16.72 14.91 20.42
N SER A 24 17.07 15.77 21.38
CA SER A 24 16.49 17.12 21.53
C SER A 24 16.75 18.04 20.34
N GLU A 25 17.79 17.76 19.54
CA GLU A 25 18.16 18.48 18.33
C GLU A 25 17.93 17.65 17.06
N ALA A 26 17.14 16.58 17.17
CA ALA A 26 16.84 15.72 16.04
C ALA A 26 16.10 16.49 14.94
N ILE A 27 16.52 16.25 13.70
CA ILE A 27 15.87 16.81 12.53
C ILE A 27 14.64 15.95 12.24
N THR A 28 13.46 16.57 12.18
CA THR A 28 12.25 15.90 11.73
C THR A 28 12.37 15.62 10.24
N LEU A 29 12.50 14.35 9.88
CA LEU A 29 12.54 13.91 8.49
C LEU A 29 11.16 14.06 7.86
N VAL A 30 11.08 14.88 6.81
CA VAL A 30 9.84 15.11 6.05
C VAL A 30 10.00 14.49 4.66
N GLY A 31 9.02 13.69 4.25
CA GLY A 31 8.99 13.11 2.92
C GLY A 31 8.64 14.13 1.84
N GLU A 32 9.39 14.11 0.74
CA GLU A 32 9.23 14.98 -0.43
C GLU A 32 8.84 14.18 -1.70
N CYS A 33 8.65 12.86 -1.61
CA CYS A 33 8.26 12.04 -2.76
C CYS A 33 6.78 12.21 -3.09
N GLU A 34 6.46 12.93 -4.16
CA GLU A 34 5.09 13.14 -4.63
C GLU A 34 4.50 11.92 -5.38
N ASP A 35 5.34 10.97 -5.78
CA ASP A 35 4.94 9.74 -6.47
C ASP A 35 4.68 8.57 -5.50
N MET A 36 3.91 7.58 -5.92
CA MET A 36 3.73 6.32 -5.18
C MET A 36 5.03 5.50 -5.05
N CYS A 37 6.02 5.75 -5.91
CA CYS A 37 7.36 5.17 -5.85
C CYS A 37 8.40 6.24 -6.19
N PRO A 38 9.49 6.40 -5.41
CA PRO A 38 10.58 7.31 -5.72
C PRO A 38 11.23 7.04 -7.08
N GLU A 39 11.67 8.10 -7.77
CA GLU A 39 12.35 7.99 -9.07
C GLU A 39 13.60 7.10 -9.03
N PHE A 40 14.43 7.28 -8.00
CA PHE A 40 15.65 6.49 -7.84
C PHE A 40 15.35 4.99 -7.72
N GLU A 41 14.35 4.63 -6.93
CA GLU A 41 13.94 3.23 -6.75
C GLU A 41 13.38 2.62 -8.05
N ARG A 42 12.62 3.39 -8.84
CA ARG A 42 12.15 2.92 -10.15
C ARG A 42 13.32 2.57 -11.05
N HIS A 43 14.29 3.48 -11.20
CA HIS A 43 15.47 3.24 -12.03
C HIS A 43 16.33 2.08 -11.53
N GLU A 44 16.48 1.95 -10.21
CA GLU A 44 17.21 0.83 -9.61
C GLU A 44 16.53 -0.51 -9.95
N ARG A 45 15.20 -0.60 -9.81
CA ARG A 45 14.43 -1.80 -10.15
C ARG A 45 14.44 -2.12 -11.64
N GLU A 46 14.38 -1.11 -12.51
CA GLU A 46 14.54 -1.31 -13.97
C GLU A 46 15.93 -1.88 -14.30
N TYR A 47 17.00 -1.33 -13.70
CA TYR A 47 18.37 -1.78 -13.94
C TYR A 47 18.61 -3.20 -13.42
N GLN A 48 18.13 -3.49 -12.22
CA GLN A 48 18.27 -4.82 -11.58
C GLN A 48 17.30 -5.86 -12.16
N LYS A 49 16.37 -5.45 -13.04
CA LYS A 49 15.28 -6.28 -13.59
C LYS A 49 14.40 -6.90 -12.49
N LEU A 50 14.17 -6.16 -11.42
CA LEU A 50 13.34 -6.52 -10.27
C LEU A 50 12.00 -5.76 -10.31
N VAL A 51 11.37 -5.74 -11.49
CA VAL A 51 10.09 -5.05 -11.72
C VAL A 51 8.95 -6.03 -11.59
N ASP A 52 7.93 -5.70 -10.80
CA ASP A 52 6.74 -6.52 -10.70
C ASP A 52 5.87 -6.36 -11.96
N LYS A 53 5.23 -7.46 -12.40
CA LYS A 53 4.28 -7.46 -13.53
C LYS A 53 3.17 -6.40 -13.38
N LEU A 54 2.81 -6.04 -12.15
CA LEU A 54 1.78 -5.06 -11.85
C LEU A 54 2.24 -3.61 -12.00
N GLU A 55 3.53 -3.39 -12.23
CA GLU A 55 4.17 -2.08 -12.40
C GLU A 55 4.63 -1.83 -13.84
N LEU A 56 4.57 -2.85 -14.71
CA LEU A 56 5.01 -2.74 -16.10
C LEU A 56 4.07 -1.86 -16.95
N VAL A 57 4.66 -1.24 -17.97
CA VAL A 57 3.91 -0.56 -19.03
C VAL A 57 2.96 -1.53 -19.73
N LEU A 58 1.71 -1.11 -19.90
CA LEU A 58 0.70 -1.86 -20.63
C LEU A 58 0.55 -1.36 -22.07
N LEU A 59 0.36 -2.29 -23.00
CA LEU A 59 -0.14 -2.01 -24.34
C LEU A 59 -1.66 -1.92 -24.31
N ARG A 60 -2.20 -0.97 -25.08
CA ARG A 60 -3.62 -1.01 -25.45
C ARG A 60 -3.78 -2.11 -26.50
N VAL A 61 -4.41 -3.22 -26.13
CA VAL A 61 -4.84 -4.19 -27.14
C VAL A 61 -6.12 -3.63 -27.76
N ALA A 62 -6.08 -3.41 -29.08
CA ALA A 62 -7.30 -3.13 -29.81
C ALA A 62 -8.16 -4.39 -29.74
N THR A 63 -9.22 -4.36 -28.92
CA THR A 63 -10.24 -5.38 -28.97
C THR A 63 -10.79 -5.34 -30.40
N GLY A 64 -10.60 -6.43 -31.14
CA GLY A 64 -10.98 -6.50 -32.54
C GLY A 64 -12.41 -6.02 -32.69
N SER A 65 -12.63 -5.01 -33.53
CA SER A 65 -13.97 -4.59 -33.90
C SER A 65 -14.70 -5.82 -34.43
N GLY A 66 -15.56 -6.43 -33.62
CA GLY A 66 -16.41 -7.52 -34.04
C GLY A 66 -17.12 -7.06 -35.31
N ARG A 67 -16.84 -7.71 -36.45
CA ARG A 67 -17.62 -7.51 -37.67
C ARG A 67 -19.07 -7.74 -37.28
N ARG A 68 -19.88 -6.68 -37.28
CA ARG A 68 -21.32 -6.78 -37.10
C ARG A 68 -21.85 -7.76 -38.16
N PRO A 69 -22.55 -8.84 -37.79
CA PRO A 69 -23.31 -9.61 -38.77
C PRO A 69 -24.33 -8.69 -39.43
N GLY A 70 -24.51 -8.85 -40.74
CA GLY A 70 -25.41 -8.06 -41.56
C GLY A 70 -26.81 -7.94 -40.92
N ARG A 71 -27.33 -6.72 -40.95
CA ARG A 71 -28.63 -6.32 -40.42
C ARG A 71 -29.74 -6.92 -41.29
N SER A 72 -30.36 -8.02 -40.87
CA SER A 72 -31.69 -8.41 -41.37
C SER A 72 -32.75 -7.70 -40.53
N SER A 73 -33.60 -6.96 -41.23
CA SER A 73 -34.65 -6.11 -40.66
C SER A 73 -35.75 -6.93 -39.99
N GLY A 74 -36.14 -6.55 -38.77
CA GLY A 74 -37.43 -6.94 -38.19
C GLY A 74 -37.48 -6.96 -36.67
N VAL A 75 -38.48 -6.27 -36.12
CA VAL A 75 -39.12 -6.46 -34.79
C VAL A 75 -38.68 -5.58 -33.60
N VAL A 76 -39.54 -4.57 -33.35
CA VAL A 76 -40.11 -4.03 -32.10
C VAL A 76 -39.22 -3.87 -30.85
N ARG A 77 -39.09 -2.60 -30.43
CA ARG A 77 -38.47 -2.14 -29.17
C ARG A 77 -39.31 -2.51 -27.94
N LYS A 78 -38.73 -3.25 -26.98
CA LYS A 78 -39.14 -3.21 -25.57
C LYS A 78 -38.16 -2.34 -24.77
N ARG A 79 -38.69 -1.45 -23.94
CA ARG A 79 -37.92 -0.58 -23.02
C ARG A 79 -37.26 -1.46 -21.94
N GLY A 80 -35.94 -1.62 -22.02
CA GLY A 80 -35.12 -2.20 -20.97
C GLY A 80 -34.69 -1.12 -19.96
N SER A 81 -34.57 -1.52 -18.70
CA SER A 81 -34.19 -0.70 -17.54
C SER A 81 -32.78 -0.11 -17.65
N GLU A 82 -32.56 1.04 -17.02
CA GLU A 82 -31.31 1.84 -16.94
C GLU A 82 -30.04 1.13 -16.40
N ARG A 83 -30.01 -0.20 -16.27
CA ARG A 83 -28.87 -0.95 -15.74
C ARG A 83 -27.85 -1.45 -16.78
N ASP A 84 -28.02 -1.10 -18.07
CA ASP A 84 -27.14 -1.55 -19.16
C ASP A 84 -26.16 -0.49 -19.68
N PHE A 85 -25.98 0.65 -18.99
CA PHE A 85 -25.19 1.78 -19.50
C PHE A 85 -23.71 1.83 -19.04
N LEU A 86 -23.19 0.78 -18.39
CA LEU A 86 -21.80 0.72 -17.88
C LEU A 86 -20.84 -0.14 -18.72
N ALA A 87 -21.20 -0.54 -19.94
CA ALA A 87 -20.25 -1.11 -20.89
C ALA A 87 -19.45 0.00 -21.61
N ARG A 88 -18.73 0.85 -20.86
CA ARG A 88 -17.65 1.65 -21.46
C ARG A 88 -16.52 0.67 -21.78
N GLY A 89 -16.23 0.52 -23.07
CA GLY A 89 -15.29 -0.46 -23.61
C GLY A 89 -14.05 -0.66 -22.73
N SER A 90 -14.00 -1.81 -22.06
CA SER A 90 -12.83 -2.29 -21.35
C SER A 90 -11.77 -2.64 -22.40
N HIS A 91 -10.93 -1.67 -22.75
CA HIS A 91 -9.70 -1.95 -23.46
C HIS A 91 -8.86 -2.86 -22.55
N GLU A 92 -8.77 -4.13 -22.93
CA GLU A 92 -7.92 -5.09 -22.26
C GLU A 92 -6.47 -4.63 -22.43
N ARG A 93 -5.81 -4.38 -21.30
CA ARG A 93 -4.45 -3.84 -21.25
C ARG A 93 -3.52 -4.95 -20.79
N THR A 94 -2.61 -5.37 -21.65
CA THR A 94 -1.64 -6.44 -21.37
C THR A 94 -0.22 -5.87 -21.29
N THR A 95 0.66 -6.54 -20.54
CA THR A 95 2.07 -6.11 -20.42
C THR A 95 2.78 -6.21 -21.77
N VAL A 96 3.68 -5.27 -22.06
CA VAL A 96 4.53 -5.36 -23.27
C VAL A 96 5.44 -6.59 -23.10
N PRO A 97 5.41 -7.59 -24.01
CA PRO A 97 6.29 -8.75 -23.90
C PRO A 97 7.78 -8.33 -23.89
N GLY A 98 8.53 -8.82 -22.90
CA GLY A 98 9.97 -8.56 -22.77
C GLY A 98 10.36 -7.16 -22.28
N THR A 99 9.39 -6.29 -21.93
CA THR A 99 9.72 -4.99 -21.33
C THR A 99 10.19 -5.14 -19.89
N SER A 100 11.23 -4.40 -19.52
CA SER A 100 11.58 -4.13 -18.12
C SER A 100 11.25 -2.70 -17.72
N ARG A 101 10.50 -1.97 -18.56
CA ARG A 101 10.13 -0.57 -18.30
C ARG A 101 8.99 -0.48 -17.29
N ILE A 102 9.21 0.31 -16.25
CA ILE A 102 8.23 0.64 -15.23
C ILE A 102 7.27 1.73 -15.74
N ASP A 103 5.98 1.53 -15.50
CA ASP A 103 4.98 2.59 -15.60
C ASP A 103 4.97 3.39 -14.30
N HIS A 104 5.39 4.65 -14.37
CA HIS A 104 5.50 5.51 -13.19
C HIS A 104 4.17 5.67 -12.45
N SER A 105 3.04 5.62 -13.18
CA SER A 105 1.69 5.73 -12.58
C SER A 105 1.24 4.47 -11.84
N ARG A 106 1.99 3.37 -11.97
CA ARG A 106 1.68 2.07 -11.38
C ARG A 106 2.70 1.59 -10.37
N ALA A 107 3.91 2.14 -10.41
CA ALA A 107 5.01 1.84 -9.52
C ALA A 107 4.67 2.23 -8.08
N VAL A 108 4.87 1.32 -7.15
CA VAL A 108 4.70 1.61 -5.72
C VAL A 108 6.00 1.24 -4.99
N LYS A 109 6.43 2.11 -4.06
CA LYS A 109 7.61 1.90 -3.24
C LYS A 109 7.55 0.53 -2.54
N ALA A 110 8.54 -0.30 -2.80
CA ALA A 110 8.67 -1.62 -2.17
C ALA A 110 9.22 -1.50 -0.74
N TYR A 111 8.85 -2.44 0.13
CA TYR A 111 9.38 -2.50 1.49
C TYR A 111 10.87 -2.84 1.45
N HIS A 112 11.66 -1.99 2.10
CA HIS A 112 13.09 -2.18 2.21
C HIS A 112 13.46 -2.75 3.58
N ARG A 113 14.02 -3.96 3.61
CA ARG A 113 14.66 -4.51 4.82
C ARG A 113 15.93 -3.72 5.12
N SER A 114 16.08 -3.28 6.36
CA SER A 114 17.34 -2.74 6.88
C SER A 114 18.44 -3.79 6.71
N ALA A 115 19.32 -3.59 5.74
CA ALA A 115 20.43 -4.48 5.44
C ALA A 115 21.73 -3.66 5.41
N ALA A 116 22.83 -4.27 5.86
CA ALA A 116 24.14 -3.63 5.87
C ALA A 116 24.53 -3.16 4.46
N GLY A 117 25.00 -1.92 4.34
CA GLY A 117 25.37 -1.31 3.06
C GLY A 117 24.24 -0.60 2.31
N ARG A 118 23.00 -0.60 2.82
CA ARG A 118 21.95 0.25 2.25
C ARG A 118 22.21 1.71 2.59
N MET A 119 22.06 2.56 1.57
CA MET A 119 22.09 4.00 1.73
C MET A 119 20.85 4.46 2.50
N GLU A 120 21.06 5.28 3.53
CA GLU A 120 20.00 5.94 4.29
C GLU A 120 19.03 6.68 3.36
N GLU A 121 17.74 6.68 3.71
CA GLU A 121 16.69 7.32 2.93
C GLU A 121 16.87 8.84 2.92
N LEU A 122 16.67 9.46 1.76
CA LEU A 122 16.61 10.91 1.63
C LEU A 122 15.13 11.34 1.63
N PRO A 123 14.83 12.62 1.87
CA PRO A 123 13.47 13.17 1.79
C PRO A 123 12.73 12.77 0.52
N CYS A 124 13.39 12.81 -0.64
CA CYS A 124 12.81 12.42 -1.93
C CYS A 124 12.50 10.92 -2.09
N ASP A 125 12.88 10.07 -1.14
CA ASP A 125 12.52 8.64 -1.15
C ASP A 125 11.36 8.33 -0.20
N ILE A 126 10.93 9.31 0.58
CA ILE A 126 9.89 9.16 1.59
C ILE A 126 8.63 9.86 1.09
N ARG A 127 7.52 9.12 1.09
CA ARG A 127 6.21 9.62 0.68
C ARG A 127 5.59 10.39 1.85
N PRO A 128 5.13 11.63 1.66
CA PRO A 128 4.38 12.34 2.69
C PRO A 128 2.99 11.71 2.91
N PRO A 129 2.30 12.00 4.03
CA PRO A 129 1.04 11.35 4.40
C PRO A 129 -0.04 11.36 3.32
N ALA A 130 -0.17 12.46 2.58
CA ALA A 130 -1.15 12.58 1.49
C ALA A 130 -0.89 11.54 0.37
N VAL A 131 0.37 11.34 0.01
CA VAL A 131 0.80 10.38 -1.02
C VAL A 131 0.69 8.95 -0.50
N LEU A 132 0.95 8.71 0.80
CA LEU A 132 0.71 7.41 1.44
C LEU A 132 -0.77 7.01 1.37
N LYS A 133 -1.67 7.95 1.70
CA LYS A 133 -3.11 7.73 1.57
C LYS A 133 -3.48 7.41 0.12
N GLN A 134 -3.02 8.21 -0.83
CA GLN A 134 -3.28 8.00 -2.26
C GLN A 134 -2.74 6.65 -2.75
N THR A 135 -1.57 6.23 -2.28
CA THR A 135 -0.99 4.93 -2.61
C THR A 135 -1.89 3.81 -2.11
N MET A 136 -2.37 3.90 -0.87
CA MET A 136 -3.25 2.89 -0.30
C MET A 136 -4.61 2.85 -1.00
N ASP A 137 -5.14 4.00 -1.40
CA ASP A 137 -6.34 4.09 -2.25
C ASP A 137 -6.10 3.35 -3.58
N TYR A 138 -4.95 3.55 -4.24
CA TYR A 138 -4.58 2.82 -5.46
C TYR A 138 -4.44 1.31 -5.25
N LEU A 139 -3.79 0.86 -4.17
CA LEU A 139 -3.61 -0.56 -3.87
C LEU A 139 -4.96 -1.27 -3.68
N ILE A 140 -5.92 -0.63 -2.98
CA ILE A 140 -7.25 -1.21 -2.77
C ILE A 140 -8.11 -1.08 -4.04
N ASP A 141 -8.29 0.12 -4.55
CA ASP A 141 -9.31 0.43 -5.56
C ASP A 141 -8.90 0.06 -6.98
N ASN A 142 -7.59 -0.02 -7.27
CA ASN A 142 -7.08 -0.32 -8.60
C ASN A 142 -6.36 -1.66 -8.68
N ILE A 143 -5.68 -2.11 -7.63
CA ILE A 143 -4.97 -3.39 -7.63
C ILE A 143 -5.89 -4.49 -7.11
N MET A 144 -6.31 -4.43 -5.84
CA MET A 144 -7.12 -5.49 -5.23
C MET A 144 -8.50 -5.63 -5.87
N ALA A 145 -9.18 -4.52 -6.18
CA ALA A 145 -10.54 -4.56 -6.75
C ALA A 145 -10.60 -5.10 -8.19
N THR A 146 -9.47 -5.17 -8.91
CA THR A 146 -9.47 -5.53 -10.35
C THR A 146 -8.95 -6.95 -10.63
N ARG A 147 -8.53 -7.69 -9.60
CA ARG A 147 -7.96 -9.04 -9.78
C ARG A 147 -8.14 -9.92 -8.54
N PRO A 148 -8.04 -11.26 -8.69
CA PRO A 148 -8.06 -12.16 -7.55
C PRO A 148 -6.92 -11.86 -6.56
N LEU A 149 -7.21 -11.94 -5.26
CA LEU A 149 -6.24 -11.63 -4.20
C LEU A 149 -4.96 -12.48 -4.32
N ARG A 150 -5.07 -13.76 -4.69
CA ARG A 150 -3.92 -14.65 -4.95
C ARG A 150 -2.89 -14.12 -5.94
N GLU A 151 -3.29 -13.23 -6.86
CA GLU A 151 -2.38 -12.68 -7.87
C GLU A 151 -1.68 -11.39 -7.44
N CYS A 152 -2.16 -10.74 -6.37
CA CYS A 152 -1.67 -9.43 -5.93
C CYS A 152 -1.37 -9.32 -4.44
N HIS A 153 -1.69 -10.34 -3.63
CA HIS A 153 -1.45 -10.36 -2.18
C HIS A 153 -0.01 -9.99 -1.85
N TYR A 154 0.96 -10.72 -2.38
CA TYR A 154 2.38 -10.47 -2.11
C TYR A 154 2.85 -9.09 -2.56
N PHE A 155 2.30 -8.57 -3.66
CA PHE A 155 2.59 -7.23 -4.14
C PHE A 155 2.06 -6.17 -3.17
N ILE A 156 0.79 -6.27 -2.79
CA ILE A 156 0.15 -5.33 -1.85
C ILE A 156 0.86 -5.39 -0.51
N ARG A 157 1.02 -6.58 0.08
CA ARG A 157 1.67 -6.79 1.38
C ARG A 157 3.08 -6.21 1.45
N ASP A 158 3.86 -6.30 0.36
CA ASP A 158 5.21 -5.73 0.29
C ASP A 158 5.22 -4.20 0.14
N ARG A 159 4.12 -3.59 -0.28
CA ARG A 159 4.00 -2.16 -0.64
C ARG A 159 3.10 -1.34 0.27
N GLU A 160 2.36 -2.03 1.14
CA GLU A 160 1.61 -1.42 2.23
C GLU A 160 2.57 -0.71 3.16
N ASN A 161 2.24 0.54 3.49
CA ASN A 161 3.01 1.32 4.45
C ASN A 161 2.27 1.31 5.79
N VAL A 162 3.04 1.17 6.87
CA VAL A 162 2.52 1.00 8.24
C VAL A 162 1.71 2.22 8.70
N ASP A 163 1.94 3.40 8.11
CA ASP A 163 1.28 4.66 8.47
C ASP A 163 -0.21 4.75 8.05
N VAL A 164 -0.73 3.78 7.29
CA VAL A 164 -2.18 3.68 6.97
C VAL A 164 -2.81 2.48 7.69
N SER A 165 -2.64 2.49 9.01
CA SER A 165 -2.66 1.28 9.83
C SER A 165 -4.01 0.56 9.89
N GLU A 166 -5.13 1.31 9.89
CA GLU A 166 -6.47 0.71 9.97
C GLU A 166 -6.79 -0.18 8.77
N ARG A 167 -6.53 0.30 7.56
CA ARG A 167 -6.84 -0.45 6.33
C ARG A 167 -5.87 -1.59 6.12
N THR A 168 -4.60 -1.42 6.50
CA THR A 168 -3.60 -2.48 6.48
C THR A 168 -4.01 -3.63 7.42
N ALA A 169 -4.49 -3.32 8.63
CA ALA A 169 -4.99 -4.33 9.55
C ALA A 169 -6.19 -5.11 8.96
N ARG A 170 -7.15 -4.41 8.34
CA ARG A 170 -8.28 -5.05 7.64
C ARG A 170 -7.82 -5.90 6.45
N PHE A 171 -6.81 -5.45 5.69
CA PHE A 171 -6.23 -6.21 4.58
C PHE A 171 -5.61 -7.53 5.05
N HIS A 172 -4.88 -7.55 6.17
CA HIS A 172 -4.32 -8.78 6.71
C HIS A 172 -5.40 -9.79 7.14
N ILE A 173 -6.49 -9.32 7.78
CA ILE A 173 -7.63 -10.17 8.13
C ILE A 173 -8.27 -10.77 6.87
N LEU A 174 -8.48 -9.94 5.84
CA LEU A 174 -9.01 -10.37 4.55
C LEU A 174 -8.08 -11.42 3.90
N SER A 175 -6.79 -11.16 3.91
CA SER A 175 -5.76 -12.05 3.35
C SER A 175 -5.71 -13.38 4.07
N ALA A 176 -5.78 -13.38 5.40
CA ALA A 176 -5.87 -14.60 6.21
C ALA A 176 -7.06 -15.48 5.80
N HIS A 177 -8.21 -14.90 5.48
CA HIS A 177 -9.37 -15.67 5.04
C HIS A 177 -9.21 -16.21 3.60
N PHE A 178 -8.80 -15.37 2.66
CA PHE A 178 -8.79 -15.71 1.24
C PHE A 178 -7.56 -16.52 0.79
N MET A 179 -6.45 -16.45 1.54
CA MET A 179 -5.19 -17.08 1.19
C MET A 179 -4.88 -18.33 2.04
N CYS A 180 -5.71 -18.69 3.03
CA CYS A 180 -5.40 -19.79 3.96
C CYS A 180 -5.20 -21.16 3.31
N GLU A 181 -5.80 -21.39 2.13
CA GLU A 181 -5.66 -22.63 1.36
C GLU A 181 -4.46 -22.61 0.40
N GLU A 182 -3.82 -21.45 0.20
CA GLU A 182 -2.68 -21.31 -0.70
C GLU A 182 -1.41 -21.87 -0.05
N SER A 183 -0.78 -22.86 -0.68
CA SER A 183 0.36 -23.58 -0.09
C SER A 183 1.60 -22.70 0.17
N ALA A 184 1.75 -21.61 -0.59
CA ALA A 184 2.84 -20.65 -0.44
C ALA A 184 2.55 -19.57 0.63
N PHE A 185 1.35 -19.55 1.20
CA PHE A 185 0.94 -18.54 2.16
C PHE A 185 1.33 -18.92 3.59
N SER A 186 2.03 -18.03 4.26
CA SER A 186 2.42 -18.20 5.65
C SER A 186 1.46 -17.43 6.56
N MET A 187 0.48 -18.12 7.11
CA MET A 187 -0.41 -17.59 8.16
C MET A 187 0.37 -17.01 9.33
N GLN A 188 1.50 -17.62 9.69
CA GLN A 188 2.37 -17.12 10.74
C GLN A 188 2.94 -15.74 10.41
N GLN A 189 3.56 -15.56 9.23
CA GLN A 189 4.11 -14.27 8.81
C GLN A 189 3.03 -13.20 8.70
N GLU A 190 1.85 -13.58 8.21
CA GLU A 190 0.73 -12.65 8.08
C GLU A 190 0.26 -12.16 9.47
N ASN A 191 0.10 -13.08 10.42
CA ASN A 191 -0.27 -12.74 11.80
C ASN A 191 0.81 -11.90 12.49
N GLU A 192 2.10 -12.18 12.27
CA GLU A 192 3.19 -11.37 12.82
C GLU A 192 3.16 -9.92 12.33
N LEU A 193 2.84 -9.71 11.04
CA LEU A 193 2.69 -8.35 10.48
C LEU A 193 1.43 -7.69 11.01
N TRP A 194 0.30 -8.41 11.05
CA TRP A 194 -0.96 -7.92 11.60
C TRP A 194 -0.82 -7.46 13.05
N CYS A 195 -0.18 -8.26 13.91
CA CYS A 195 0.09 -7.87 15.30
C CYS A 195 0.94 -6.60 15.40
N LYS A 196 1.96 -6.43 14.56
CA LYS A 196 2.78 -5.20 14.53
C LYS A 196 1.96 -3.98 14.13
N VAL A 197 1.08 -4.12 13.14
CA VAL A 197 0.17 -3.05 12.71
C VAL A 197 -0.77 -2.65 13.84
N LEU A 198 -1.38 -3.63 14.54
CA LEU A 198 -2.26 -3.36 15.67
C LEU A 198 -1.54 -2.65 16.82
N VAL A 199 -0.35 -3.12 17.21
CA VAL A 199 0.44 -2.48 18.27
C VAL A 199 0.76 -1.02 17.91
N SER A 200 1.19 -0.78 16.67
CA SER A 200 1.48 0.59 16.20
C SER A 200 0.23 1.47 16.22
N LEU A 201 -0.92 0.95 15.79
CA LEU A 201 -2.18 1.69 15.73
C LEU A 201 -2.71 2.04 17.12
N LEU A 202 -2.65 1.10 18.06
CA LEU A 202 -3.08 1.35 19.44
C LEU A 202 -2.18 2.37 20.15
N GLN A 203 -0.87 2.37 19.88
CA GLN A 203 0.02 3.42 20.39
C GLN A 203 -0.35 4.80 19.85
N ILE A 204 -0.70 4.88 18.56
CA ILE A 204 -1.16 6.14 17.94
C ILE A 204 -2.45 6.64 18.63
N TYR A 205 -3.40 5.74 18.89
CA TYR A 205 -4.63 6.13 19.58
C TYR A 205 -4.37 6.59 21.02
N GLU A 206 -3.48 5.92 21.76
CA GLU A 206 -3.06 6.35 23.09
C GLU A 206 -2.43 7.75 23.08
N ASP A 207 -1.48 7.99 22.17
CA ASP A 207 -0.81 9.28 22.02
C ASP A 207 -1.77 10.40 21.61
N ASP A 208 -2.75 10.10 20.76
CA ASP A 208 -3.76 11.06 20.32
C ASP A 208 -4.80 11.35 21.41
N ARG A 209 -5.20 10.35 22.20
CA ARG A 209 -6.07 10.52 23.36
C ARG A 209 -5.40 11.34 24.46
N ALA A 210 -4.10 11.17 24.68
CA ALA A 210 -3.33 12.05 25.58
C ALA A 210 -3.36 13.53 25.13
N LYS A 211 -3.61 13.79 23.84
CA LYS A 211 -3.81 15.13 23.26
C LYS A 211 -5.29 15.53 23.15
N GLY A 212 -6.21 14.72 23.66
CA GLY A 212 -7.66 14.96 23.62
C GLY A 212 -8.32 14.66 22.27
N LYS A 213 -7.66 13.92 21.38
CA LYS A 213 -8.20 13.48 20.09
C LYS A 213 -8.76 12.06 20.21
N VAL A 214 -9.98 11.87 19.71
CA VAL A 214 -10.70 10.59 19.73
C VAL A 214 -10.85 10.06 18.30
N HIS A 215 -10.80 8.74 18.14
CA HIS A 215 -10.92 8.06 16.85
C HIS A 215 -12.15 7.15 16.85
N ALA A 216 -13.03 7.32 15.86
CA ALA A 216 -14.30 6.59 15.80
C ALA A 216 -14.15 5.06 15.64
N ASN A 217 -13.01 4.61 15.09
CA ASN A 217 -12.76 3.18 14.83
C ASN A 217 -11.90 2.54 15.93
N GLU A 218 -11.52 3.25 17.00
CA GLU A 218 -10.61 2.72 18.01
C GLU A 218 -11.12 1.40 18.63
N GLY A 219 -12.40 1.33 18.99
CA GLY A 219 -13.03 0.12 19.52
C GLY A 219 -12.93 -1.09 18.59
N GLU A 220 -13.00 -0.89 17.27
CA GLU A 220 -12.82 -1.96 16.28
C GLU A 220 -11.42 -2.58 16.37
N PHE A 221 -10.38 -1.75 16.45
CA PHE A 221 -9.00 -2.22 16.49
C PHE A 221 -8.58 -2.72 17.88
N CYS A 222 -9.19 -2.21 18.95
CA CYS A 222 -9.10 -2.81 20.28
C CYS A 222 -9.65 -4.25 20.27
N ALA A 223 -10.81 -4.47 19.64
CA ALA A 223 -11.37 -5.81 19.49
C ALA A 223 -10.45 -6.73 18.67
N TYR A 224 -9.88 -6.24 17.57
CA TYR A 224 -8.88 -7.00 16.80
C TYR A 224 -7.64 -7.34 17.61
N HIS A 225 -7.17 -6.44 18.47
CA HIS A 225 -6.03 -6.70 19.34
C HIS A 225 -6.32 -7.78 20.40
N LEU A 226 -7.52 -7.79 20.99
CA LEU A 226 -7.95 -8.90 21.87
C LEU A 226 -7.94 -10.24 21.12
N LEU A 227 -8.50 -10.27 19.91
CA LEU A 227 -8.54 -11.48 19.09
C LEU A 227 -7.15 -11.95 18.68
N SER A 228 -6.19 -11.04 18.55
CA SER A 228 -4.79 -11.37 18.23
C SER A 228 -4.05 -12.03 19.39
N HIS A 229 -4.50 -11.83 20.64
CA HIS A 229 -3.89 -12.36 21.86
C HIS A 229 -4.96 -12.93 22.82
N PRO A 230 -5.69 -13.98 22.41
CA PRO A 230 -6.90 -14.43 23.12
C PRO A 230 -6.66 -14.99 24.53
N THR A 231 -5.40 -15.26 24.88
CA THR A 231 -5.01 -15.79 26.20
C THR A 231 -4.18 -14.81 27.02
N ASP A 232 -3.97 -13.58 26.53
CA ASP A 232 -3.12 -12.59 27.19
C ASP A 232 -3.95 -11.66 28.08
N ALA A 233 -3.97 -11.96 29.38
CA ALA A 233 -4.66 -11.15 30.38
C ALA A 233 -4.11 -9.71 30.47
N THR A 234 -2.90 -9.43 29.99
CA THR A 234 -2.35 -8.07 29.99
C THR A 234 -2.99 -7.19 28.92
N VAL A 235 -3.41 -7.79 27.80
CA VAL A 235 -4.14 -7.08 26.73
C VAL A 235 -5.56 -6.77 27.21
N GLU A 236 -6.21 -7.72 27.88
CA GLU A 236 -7.53 -7.53 28.48
C GLU A 236 -7.52 -6.38 29.50
N ALA A 237 -6.58 -6.39 30.46
CA ALA A 237 -6.47 -5.35 31.47
C ALA A 237 -6.20 -3.94 30.89
N LYS A 238 -5.50 -3.85 29.74
CA LYS A 238 -5.27 -2.56 29.05
C LYS A 238 -6.54 -1.99 28.43
N ILE A 239 -7.48 -2.84 28.04
CA ILE A 239 -8.73 -2.42 27.41
C ILE A 239 -9.77 -2.03 28.46
N ASP A 240 -9.76 -2.69 29.62
CA ASP A 240 -10.64 -2.34 30.75
C ASP A 240 -10.45 -0.92 31.29
N VAL A 241 -9.29 -0.31 31.05
CA VAL A 241 -8.96 1.06 31.47
C VAL A 241 -9.22 2.11 30.38
N LEU A 242 -9.69 1.71 29.20
CA LEU A 242 -10.02 2.65 28.14
C LEU A 242 -11.30 3.44 28.49
N PRO A 243 -11.42 4.70 28.04
CA PRO A 243 -12.64 5.46 28.23
C PRO A 243 -13.84 4.77 27.58
N PRO A 244 -15.05 4.85 28.15
CA PRO A 244 -16.26 4.45 27.45
C PRO A 244 -16.52 5.36 26.25
N ASP A 245 -17.06 4.77 25.18
CA ASP A 245 -17.45 5.45 23.92
C ASP A 245 -18.44 6.61 24.13
#